data_AF-A0A9J5YQ43-F1
#
_entry.id   AF-A0A9J5YQ43-F1
#
_cell.length_a   1.000
_cell.length_b   1.000
_cell.length_c   1.000
_cell.angle_alpha   90.00
_cell.angle_beta   90.00
_cell.angle_gamma   90.00
#
_symmetry.space_group_name_H-M   'P 1'
#
loop_
_entity.id
_entity.type
_entity.pdbx_description
1 polymer ?
#
loop_
_entity_poly.entity_id
_entity_poly.type
_entity_poly.pdbx_seq_one_letter_code
_entity_poly.pdbx_strand_id
1 'polypeptide(L)' 'MTRREAALILGVRESAVLQKIKEAHRRVMVANHPDAGGSHYLASKINEAKDVLLGKTKGANSAF' A
#
# COMPACT_ATOMS: atom_id res chain seq x y z
N MET A 1 0.74 -5.60 9.50
CA MET A 1 1.92 -5.67 8.61
C MET A 1 3.07 -4.83 9.16
N THR A 2 4.32 -5.25 8.95
CA THR A 2 5.52 -4.46 9.31
C THR A 2 5.92 -3.47 8.20
N ARG A 3 6.71 -2.43 8.51
CA ARG A 3 7.22 -1.49 7.50
C ARG A 3 8.05 -2.17 6.40
N ARG A 4 8.85 -3.16 6.78
CA ARG A 4 9.65 -3.99 5.87
C ARG A 4 8.76 -4.79 4.91
N GLU A 5 7.76 -5.47 5.45
CA GLU A 5 6.79 -6.23 4.65
C GLU A 5 6.02 -5.32 3.68
N ALA A 6 5.60 -4.14 4.13
CA ALA A 6 4.95 -3.15 3.28
C ALA A 6 5.84 -2.67 2.13
N ALA A 7 7.13 -2.43 2.41
CA ALA A 7 8.12 -2.07 1.41
C ALA A 7 8.30 -3.17 0.36
N LEU A 8 8.30 -4.44 0.78
CA LEU A 8 8.38 -5.58 -0.12
C LEU A 8 7.14 -5.72 -1.00
N ILE A 9 5.93 -5.56 -0.45
CA ILE A 9 4.67 -5.62 -1.20
C ILE A 9 4.63 -4.55 -2.30
N LEU A 10 5.09 -3.33 -2.01
CA LEU A 10 5.13 -2.25 -3.00
C LEU A 10 6.39 -2.29 -3.90
N GLY A 11 7.37 -3.14 -3.60
CA GLY A 11 8.63 -3.20 -4.33
C GLY A 11 9.47 -1.93 -4.20
N VAL A 12 9.51 -1.33 -3.01
CA VAL A 12 10.27 -0.11 -2.68
C VAL A 12 11.20 -0.34 -1.50
N ARG A 13 12.11 0.61 -1.24
CA ARG A 13 12.92 0.62 0.00
C ARG A 13 12.08 1.15 1.16
N GLU A 14 12.39 0.72 2.39
CA GLU A 14 11.72 1.22 3.61
C GLU A 14 11.89 2.74 3.82
N SER A 15 12.99 3.29 3.28
CA SER A 15 13.32 4.71 3.26
C SER A 15 12.83 5.45 2.01
N ALA A 16 11.99 4.82 1.18
CA ALA A 16 11.47 5.47 -0.03
C ALA A 16 10.70 6.75 0.31
N VAL A 17 10.89 7.78 -0.51
CA VAL A 17 10.16 9.05 -0.38
C VAL A 17 8.68 8.87 -0.74
N LEU A 18 7.85 9.76 -0.21
CA LEU A 18 6.39 9.77 -0.39
C LEU A 18 5.93 9.55 -1.85
N GLN A 19 6.56 10.25 -2.79
CA GLN A 19 6.18 10.16 -4.20
C GLN A 19 6.39 8.75 -4.77
N LYS A 20 7.53 8.13 -4.42
CA LYS A 20 7.87 6.78 -4.86
C LYS A 20 6.92 5.73 -4.27
N ILE A 21 6.47 5.92 -3.03
CA ILE A 21 5.46 5.04 -2.40
C ILE A 21 4.13 5.14 -3.16
N LYS A 22 3.66 6.36 -3.47
CA LYS A 22 2.39 6.57 -4.19
C LYS A 22 2.43 6.01 -5.61
N GLU A 23 3.54 6.21 -6.32
CA GLU A 23 3.74 5.68 -7.66
C GLU A 23 3.74 4.14 -7.67
N ALA A 24 4.51 3.54 -6.76
CA ALA A 24 4.57 2.09 -6.61
C ALA A 24 3.21 1.50 -6.24
N HIS A 25 2.48 2.13 -5.31
CA HIS A 25 1.12 1.74 -4.94
C HIS A 25 0.19 1.74 -6.16
N ARG A 26 0.17 2.82 -6.96
CA ARG A 26 -0.68 2.87 -8.17
C ARG A 26 -0.34 1.75 -9.15
N ARG A 27 0.95 1.55 -9.44
CA ARG A 27 1.41 0.52 -10.37
C ARG A 27 1.00 -0.88 -9.93
N VAL A 28 1.24 -1.22 -8.67
CA VAL A 28 0.93 -2.55 -8.12
C VAL A 28 -0.59 -2.73 -7.99
N MET A 29 -1.32 -1.69 -7.60
CA MET A 29 -2.78 -1.74 -7.48
C MET A 29 -3.47 -1.96 -8.83
N VAL A 30 -3.08 -1.22 -9.88
CA VAL A 30 -3.67 -1.40 -11.22
C VAL A 30 -3.51 -2.84 -11.71
N ALA A 31 -2.34 -3.44 -11.49
CA ALA A 31 -2.08 -4.83 -11.87
C ALA A 31 -2.88 -5.88 -11.06
N ASN A 32 -3.37 -5.51 -9.87
CA ASN A 32 -4.06 -6.42 -8.94
C ASN A 32 -5.50 -5.98 -8.63
N HIS A 33 -6.05 -5.02 -9.40
CA HIS A 33 -7.33 -4.41 -9.09
C HIS A 33 -8.46 -5.45 -9.26
N PRO A 34 -9.41 -5.57 -8.31
CA PRO A 34 -10.48 -6.55 -8.40
C PRO A 34 -11.31 -6.44 -9.69
N ASP A 35 -11.60 -5.21 -10.12
CA ASP A 35 -12.36 -4.94 -11.35
C ASP A 35 -11.63 -5.41 -12.63
N ALA A 36 -10.31 -5.62 -12.56
CA ALA A 36 -9.50 -6.17 -13.66
C ALA A 36 -9.25 -7.68 -13.50
N GLY A 37 -10.04 -8.38 -12.67
CA GLY A 37 -9.87 -9.80 -12.36
C GLY A 37 -8.84 -10.09 -11.27
N GLY A 38 -8.37 -9.05 -10.55
CA GLY A 38 -7.50 -9.19 -9.39
C GLY A 38 -8.22 -9.68 -8.14
N SER A 39 -7.47 -9.91 -7.06
CA SER A 39 -8.02 -10.37 -5.78
C SER A 39 -8.31 -9.21 -4.84
N HIS A 40 -9.52 -9.19 -4.26
CA HIS A 40 -9.87 -8.26 -3.18
C HIS A 40 -8.90 -8.34 -1.99
N TYR A 41 -8.41 -9.55 -1.68
CA TYR A 41 -7.44 -9.75 -0.61
C TYR A 41 -6.10 -9.08 -0.94
N LEU A 42 -5.59 -9.28 -2.17
CA LEU A 42 -4.34 -8.66 -2.61
C LEU A 42 -4.45 -7.13 -2.66
N ALA A 43 -5.54 -6.60 -3.21
CA ALA A 43 -5.81 -5.16 -3.22
C ALA A 43 -5.85 -4.58 -1.79
N SER A 44 -6.46 -5.31 -0.85
CA SER A 44 -6.48 -4.91 0.57
C SER A 44 -5.08 -4.86 1.17
N LYS A 45 -4.23 -5.85 0.86
CA LYS A 45 -2.83 -5.89 1.33
C LYS A 45 -1.96 -4.79 0.72
N ILE A 46 -2.17 -4.48 -0.56
CA ILE A 46 -1.48 -3.37 -1.25
C ILE A 46 -1.88 -2.03 -0.61
N ASN A 47 -3.15 -1.85 -0.25
CA ASN A 47 -3.62 -0.65 0.45
C ASN A 47 -3.04 -0.54 1.87
N GLU A 48 -3.08 -1.64 2.65
CA GLU A 48 -2.47 -1.70 3.98
C GLU A 48 -0.97 -1.33 3.89
N ALA A 49 -0.26 -1.74 2.83
CA ALA A 49 1.17 -1.53 2.68
C ALA A 49 1.50 -0.06 2.44
N LYS A 50 0.73 0.59 1.56
CA LYS A 50 0.79 2.05 1.39
C LYS A 50 0.55 2.74 2.73
N ASP A 51 -0.50 2.38 3.46
CA ASP A 51 -0.88 3.06 4.69
C ASP A 51 0.21 2.95 5.77
N VAL A 52 0.82 1.76 5.94
CA VAL A 52 1.96 1.54 6.84
C VAL A 52 3.16 2.42 6.46
N LEU A 53 3.52 2.48 5.18
CA LEU A 53 4.67 3.28 4.73
C LEU A 53 4.43 4.79 4.81
N LEU A 54 3.16 5.21 4.76
CA LEU A 54 2.77 6.60 4.94
C LEU A 54 2.54 6.99 6.41
N GLY A 55 2.72 6.05 7.35
CA GLY A 55 2.43 6.29 8.77
C GLY A 55 0.95 6.51 9.07
N LYS A 56 0.06 6.14 8.14
CA LYS A 56 -1.39 6.17 8.34
C LYS A 56 -1.80 4.85 8.99
N THR A 57 -1.58 4.72 10.29
CA THR A 57 -2.23 3.64 11.03
C THR A 57 -3.75 3.85 10.93
N LYS A 58 -4.51 2.78 10.66
CA LYS A 58 -5.97 2.75 10.49
C LYS A 58 -6.80 3.28 11.69
N GLY A 59 -6.18 3.95 12.67
CA GLY A 59 -6.81 4.46 13.88
C GLY A 59 -6.72 5.98 14.10
N ALA A 60 -6.06 6.76 13.24
CA ALA A 60 -5.83 8.20 13.52
C ALA A 60 -6.71 9.19 12.74
N ASN A 61 -7.48 8.75 11.73
CA ASN A 61 -8.26 9.66 10.86
C ASN A 61 -9.74 9.28 10.71
N SER A 62 -10.31 8.58 11.69
CA SER A 62 -11.77 8.43 11.84
C SER A 62 -12.22 9.12 13.13
N ALA A 63 -11.94 10.41 13.23
CA ALA A 63 -12.78 11.32 14.01
C ALA A 63 -13.65 12.02 12.96
N PHE A 64 -14.97 12.00 13.18
CA PHE A 64 -16.08 12.32 12.25
C PHE A 64 -16.58 11.12 11.43
#